data_AF-T1AF98-F1
#
_entry.id   AF-T1AF98-F1
#
_cell.length_a   1.000
_cell.length_b   1.000
_cell.length_c   1.000
_cell.angle_alpha   90.00
_cell.angle_beta   90.00
_cell.angle_gamma   90.00
#
_symmetry.space_group_name_H-M   'P 1'
#
loop_
_entity.id
_entity.type
_entity.pdbx_description
1 polymer ?
#
loop_
_entity_poly.entity_id
_entity_poly.type
_entity_poly.pdbx_seq_one_letter_code
_entity_poly.pdbx_strand_id
1 'polypeptide(L)' 'LQHALTEAGAPKLMTPELIATLCDHAQGNLRALMNLAGELLALAAQREARQIDEQLFFETVAAPTPTQLKVVARKR' A
#
# COMPACT_ATOMS: atom_id res chain seq x y z
N LEU A 1 0.52 9.04 9.91
CA LEU A 1 0.41 7.63 9.52
C LEU A 1 0.31 6.69 10.73
N GLN A 2 1.25 6.74 11.69
CA GLN A 2 1.19 5.93 12.92
C GLN A 2 -0.13 6.06 13.70
N HIS A 3 -0.65 7.29 13.84
CA HIS A 3 -1.96 7.54 14.45
C HIS A 3 -3.09 6.78 13.70
N ALA A 4 -3.12 6.86 12.36
CA ALA A 4 -4.13 6.17 11.56
C ALA A 4 -4.05 4.63 11.70
N LEU A 5 -2.85 4.06 11.79
CA LEU A 5 -2.67 2.62 12.04
C LEU A 5 -3.16 2.22 13.44
N THR A 6 -2.97 3.09 14.43
CA THR A 6 -3.42 2.87 15.80
C THR A 6 -4.94 2.93 15.89
N GLU A 7 -5.56 3.95 15.30
CA GLU A 7 -7.02 4.09 15.22
C GLU A 7 -7.68 2.92 14.47
N ALA A 8 -7.01 2.39 13.44
CA ALA A 8 -7.47 1.21 12.71
C ALA A 8 -7.28 -0.12 13.49
N GLY A 9 -6.68 -0.10 14.68
CA GLY A 9 -6.40 -1.30 15.48
C GLY A 9 -5.26 -2.17 14.94
N ALA A 10 -4.48 -1.66 13.98
CA ALA A 10 -3.39 -2.38 13.31
C ALA A 10 -2.03 -1.64 13.44
N PRO A 11 -1.57 -1.29 14.65
CA PRO A 11 -0.39 -0.44 14.85
C PRO A 11 0.93 -1.06 14.36
N LYS A 12 0.97 -2.39 14.21
CA LYS A 12 2.16 -3.15 13.76
C LYS A 12 2.08 -3.61 12.30
N LEU A 13 1.06 -3.17 11.56
CA LEU A 13 0.81 -3.61 10.18
C LEU A 13 1.92 -3.18 9.22
N MET A 14 2.51 -2.00 9.44
CA MET A 14 3.63 -1.46 8.66
C MET A 14 4.90 -1.43 9.50
N THR A 15 6.06 -1.71 8.89
CA THR A 15 7.37 -1.50 9.53
C THR A 15 7.60 0.00 9.78
N PRO A 16 8.28 0.39 10.87
CA PRO A 16 8.63 1.80 11.12
C PRO A 16 9.40 2.44 9.95
N GLU A 17 10.32 1.69 9.35
CA GLU A 17 11.10 2.10 8.19
C GLU A 17 10.21 2.36 6.95
N LEU A 18 9.22 1.51 6.70
CA LEU A 18 8.25 1.73 5.62
C LEU A 18 7.45 3.01 5.86
N ILE A 19 6.96 3.28 7.08
CA ILE A 19 6.17 4.50 7.31
C ILE A 19 7.03 5.75 7.10
N ALA A 20 8.31 5.73 7.47
CA ALA A 20 9.24 6.81 7.18
C ALA A 20 9.41 6.99 5.66
N THR A 21 9.67 5.91 4.93
CA THR A 21 9.81 5.90 3.48
C THR A 21 8.57 6.46 2.76
N LEU A 22 7.37 6.07 3.20
CA LEU A 22 6.11 6.59 2.68
C LEU A 22 5.95 8.10 2.95
N CYS A 23 6.32 8.57 4.13
CA CYS A 23 6.27 10.00 4.47
C CYS A 23 7.23 10.81 3.60
N ASP A 24 8.45 10.32 3.39
CA ASP A 24 9.47 10.97 2.56
C ASP A 24 9.06 10.99 1.09
N HIS A 25 8.55 9.87 0.57
CA HIS A 25 8.05 9.77 -0.80
C HIS A 25 6.87 10.71 -1.05
N ALA A 26 5.96 10.84 -0.08
CA ALA A 26 4.80 11.71 -0.21
C ALA A 26 5.13 13.20 -0.10
N GLN A 27 6.31 13.59 0.37
CA GLN A 27 6.76 14.99 0.49
C GLN A 27 5.72 15.91 1.15
N GLY A 28 5.03 15.42 2.19
CA GLY A 28 3.98 16.16 2.91
C GLY A 28 2.59 16.12 2.25
N ASN A 29 2.44 15.52 1.07
CA ASN A 29 1.15 15.33 0.43
C ASN A 29 0.38 14.16 1.06
N LEU A 30 -0.49 14.49 2.01
CA LEU A 30 -1.31 13.50 2.73
C LEU A 30 -2.22 12.68 1.81
N ARG A 31 -2.71 13.25 0.70
CA ARG A 31 -3.56 12.52 -0.25
C ARG A 31 -2.73 11.45 -0.99
N ALA A 32 -1.56 11.82 -1.48
CA ALA A 32 -0.65 10.87 -2.14
C ALA A 32 -0.21 9.77 -1.16
N LEU A 33 0.12 10.14 0.08
CA LEU A 33 0.47 9.20 1.16
C LEU A 33 -0.63 8.16 1.38
N MET A 34 -1.88 8.61 1.56
CA MET A 34 -3.00 7.70 1.86
C MET A 34 -3.37 6.83 0.65
N ASN A 35 -3.27 7.35 -0.58
CA ASN A 35 -3.50 6.56 -1.78
C ASN A 35 -2.47 5.41 -1.89
N LEU A 36 -1.18 5.74 -1.77
CA LEU A 36 -0.10 4.77 -1.84
C LEU A 36 -0.17 3.73 -0.72
N ALA A 37 -0.49 4.16 0.52
CA ALA A 37 -0.73 3.24 1.63
C ALA A 37 -1.91 2.29 1.36
N GLY A 38 -2.97 2.79 0.71
CA GLY A 38 -4.12 1.98 0.28
C GLY A 38 -3.76 0.96 -0.80
N GLU A 39 -2.94 1.35 -1.77
CA GLU A 39 -2.43 0.44 -2.81
C GLU A 39 -1.58 -0.68 -2.20
N LEU A 40 -0.68 -0.35 -1.27
CA LEU A 40 0.13 -1.33 -0.54
C LEU A 40 -0.73 -2.28 0.29
N LEU A 41 -1.77 -1.76 0.95
CA LEU A 41 -2.70 -2.58 1.72
C LEU A 41 -3.44 -3.57 0.82
N ALA A 42 -3.90 -3.12 -0.36
CA ALA A 42 -4.55 -3.99 -1.32
C ALA A 42 -3.61 -5.07 -1.88
N LEU A 43 -2.33 -4.73 -2.11
CA LEU A 43 -1.31 -5.71 -2.53
C LEU A 43 -0.97 -6.71 -1.41
N ALA A 44 -0.82 -6.23 -0.18
CA ALA A 44 -0.58 -7.08 0.98
C ALA A 44 -1.74 -8.07 1.18
N ALA A 45 -2.99 -7.62 1.01
CA ALA A 45 -4.16 -8.48 1.06
C ALA A 45 -4.16 -9.54 -0.05
N GLN A 46 -3.82 -9.17 -1.29
CA GLN A 46 -3.73 -10.11 -2.41
C GLN A 46 -2.66 -11.18 -2.21
N ARG A 47 -1.59 -10.86 -1.48
CA ARG A 47 -0.46 -11.76 -1.21
C ARG A 47 -0.54 -12.47 0.13
N GLU A 48 -1.62 -12.25 0.88
CA GLU A 48 -1.79 -12.73 2.26
C GLU A 48 -0.60 -12.37 3.16
N ALA A 49 0.02 -11.20 2.89
CA ALA A 49 1.17 -10.72 3.63
C ALA A 49 0.73 -10.29 5.04
N ARG A 50 1.41 -10.81 6.06
CA ARG A 50 1.11 -10.51 7.47
C ARG A 50 1.57 -9.12 7.91
N GLN A 51 2.54 -8.55 7.19
CA GLN A 51 3.12 -7.24 7.45
C GLN A 51 3.44 -6.58 6.12
N ILE A 52 3.35 -5.26 6.08
CA ILE A 52 3.71 -4.41 4.94
C ILE A 52 5.08 -3.81 5.26
N ASP A 53 6.07 -4.10 4.43
CA ASP A 53 7.46 -3.67 4.58
C ASP A 53 7.95 -2.92 3.33
N GLU A 54 9.21 -2.48 3.37
CA GLU A 54 9.85 -1.76 2.29
C GLU A 54 9.95 -2.61 1.02
N GLN A 55 10.05 -3.95 1.14
CA GLN A 55 10.13 -4.84 -0.01
C GLN A 55 8.83 -4.76 -0.82
N LEU A 56 7.67 -4.85 -0.16
CA LEU A 56 6.37 -4.70 -0.81
C LEU A 56 6.22 -3.30 -1.46
N PHE A 57 6.75 -2.27 -0.81
CA PHE A 57 6.78 -0.92 -1.35
C PHE A 57 7.60 -0.82 -2.63
N PHE A 58 8.83 -1.34 -2.64
CA PHE A 58 9.67 -1.30 -3.83
C PHE A 58 9.04 -2.05 -4.99
N GLU A 59 8.37 -3.17 -4.74
CA GLU A 59 7.64 -3.88 -5.79
C GLU A 59 6.50 -3.05 -6.39
N THR A 60 5.81 -2.27 -5.56
CA THR A 60 4.68 -1.43 -6.00
C THR A 60 5.16 -0.22 -6.82
N VAL A 61 6.29 0.38 -6.43
CA VAL A 61 6.86 1.55 -7.11
C VAL A 61 7.72 1.16 -8.33
N ALA A 62 8.38 0.00 -8.29
CA ALA A 62 9.24 -0.47 -9.38
C ALA A 62 8.46 -1.22 -10.48
N ALA A 63 7.32 -1.82 -10.16
CA ALA A 63 6.47 -2.43 -11.18
C ALA A 63 5.69 -1.34 -11.93
N PRO A 64 5.88 -1.17 -13.25
CA PRO A 64 4.88 -0.47 -14.04
C PRO A 64 3.60 -1.29 -13.93
N THR A 65 2.58 -0.77 -13.26
CA THR A 65 1.30 -1.47 -13.08
C THR A 65 0.80 -2.00 -14.43
N PRO A 66 0.67 -3.32 -14.65
CA PRO A 66 -0.18 -3.79 -15.73
C PRO A 66 -1.59 -3.41 -15.33
N THR A 67 -2.13 -2.38 -15.99
CA THR A 67 -3.54 -2.01 -15.99
C THR A 67 -4.38 -3.27 -15.84
N GLN A 68 -5.16 -3.37 -14.75
CA GLN A 68 -6.14 -4.42 -14.58
C GLN A 68 -7.05 -4.40 -15.80
N LEU A 69 -6.79 -5.31 -16.74
CA LEU A 69 -7.69 -5.57 -17.85
C LEU A 69 -8.96 -6.14 -17.23
N LYS A 70 -9.95 -5.25 -17.14
CA LYS A 70 -11.34 -5.49 -16.79
C LYS A 70 -11.81 -6.74 -17.53
N VAL A 71 -11.82 -7.91 -16.87
CA VAL A 71 -12.51 -9.09 -17.39
C VAL A 71 -13.99 -8.83 -17.21
N VAL A 72 -14.56 -8.10 -18.17
CA VAL A 72 -16.00 -8.10 -18.40
C VAL A 72 -16.31 -9.47 -19.01
N ALA A 73 -16.53 -10.46 -18.15
CA ALA A 73 -17.12 -11.73 -18.56
C ALA A 73 -18.56 -11.47 -18.98
N ARG A 74 -18.72 -11.12 -20.27
CA ARG A 74 -20.02 -10.96 -20.92
C ARG A 74 -20.60 -12.35 -21.16
N LYS A 75 -21.63 -12.65 -20.37
CA LYS A 75 -22.70 -13.64 -20.58
C LYS A 75 -22.91 -14.03 -22.07
N ARG A 76 -22.75 -15.32 -22.37
CA ARG A 76 -23.62 -16.12 -23.25
C ARG A 76 -23.32 -17.60 -23.11
#